data_AF-G0EZ66-F1
#
_entry.id   AF-G0EZ66-F1
#
_cell.length_a   1.000
_cell.length_b   1.000
_cell.length_c   1.000
_cell.angle_alpha   90.00
_cell.angle_beta   90.00
_cell.angle_gamma   90.00
#
_symmetry.space_group_name_H-M   'P 1'
#
loop_
_entity.id
_entity.type
_entity.pdbx_description
1 polymer ?
#
loop_
_entity_poly.entity_id
_entity_poly.type
_entity_poly.pdbx_seq_one_letter_code
_entity_poly.pdbx_strand_id
1 'polypeptide(L)'
;MLERKRSYKGFHVALFVPEVIEPGKPGGRVQISTRNEDMGIRFTPDWPHPPATLQEAEDWLFAYAAGIIDCELAGGFGIDLRNE
;
A
#
# COMPACT_ATOMS: atom_id res chain seq x y z
N MET A 1 3.70 -1.34 14.57
CA MET A 1 3.65 -1.59 13.11
C MET A 1 5.04 -1.43 12.54
N LEU A 2 5.44 -2.35 11.68
CA LEU A 2 6.75 -2.40 11.06
C LEU A 2 6.69 -1.79 9.65
N GLU A 3 7.54 -0.81 9.40
CA GLU A 3 7.64 -0.20 8.07
C GLU A 3 8.50 -1.06 7.14
N ARG A 4 7.99 -1.28 5.93
CA ARG A 4 8.66 -1.96 4.82
C ARG A 4 8.57 -1.08 3.58
N LYS A 5 9.71 -0.60 3.11
CA LYS A 5 9.79 0.23 1.91
C LYS A 5 10.09 -0.64 0.69
N ARG A 6 9.34 -0.42 -0.38
CA ARG A 6 9.52 -1.05 -1.69
C ARG A 6 9.34 0.01 -2.78
N SER A 7 9.80 -0.33 -3.98
CA SER A 7 9.55 0.48 -5.18
C SER A 7 8.78 -0.34 -6.20
N TYR A 8 7.81 0.28 -6.88
CA TYR A 8 7.01 -0.38 -7.90
C TYR A 8 6.69 0.58 -9.04
N LYS A 9 7.09 0.24 -10.27
CA LYS A 9 6.88 1.04 -11.50
C LYS A 9 7.20 2.54 -11.37
N GLY A 10 8.23 2.87 -10.59
CA GLY A 10 8.67 4.25 -10.37
C GLY A 10 8.04 4.96 -9.18
N PHE A 11 7.12 4.31 -8.45
CA PHE A 11 6.55 4.80 -7.20
C PHE A 11 7.27 4.23 -5.99
N HIS A 12 7.29 4.99 -4.91
CA HIS A 12 7.69 4.52 -3.59
C HIS A 12 6.47 4.00 -2.85
N VAL A 13 6.61 2.81 -2.26
CA VAL A 13 5.56 2.12 -1.51
C VAL A 13 6.07 1.84 -0.11
N ALA A 14 5.46 2.48 0.89
CA ALA A 14 5.67 2.16 2.30
C ALA A 14 4.49 1.32 2.81
N LEU A 15 4.80 0.09 3.21
CA LEU A 15 3.87 -0.84 3.84
C LEU A 15 4.07 -0.77 5.35
N PHE A 16 3.00 -0.54 6.10
CA PHE A 16 3.00 -0.59 7.55
C PHE A 16 2.32 -1.90 7.96
N VAL A 17 3.14 -2.93 8.15
CA VAL A 17 2.68 -4.27 8.50
C VAL A 17 2.42 -4.33 10.00
N PRO A 18 1.32 -4.94 10.46
CA PRO A 18 1.10 -5.16 11.89
C PRO A 18 2.20 -6.07 12.46
N GLU A 19 2.49 -5.94 13.76
CA GLU A 19 3.45 -6.85 14.44
C GLU A 19 2.78 -8.15 14.88
N VAL A 20 1.46 -8.11 15.05
CA VAL A 20 0.62 -9.24 15.43
C VAL A 20 -0.68 -9.14 14.64
N ILE A 21 -1.17 -10.27 14.13
CA ILE A 21 -2.46 -10.35 13.43
C ILE A 21 -3.53 -10.71 14.45
N GLU A 22 -4.50 -9.81 14.63
CA GLU A 22 -5.62 -10.01 15.55
C GLU A 22 -6.96 -9.67 14.85
N PRO A 23 -8.00 -10.49 15.06
CA PRO A 23 -9.33 -10.17 14.56
C PRO A 23 -9.82 -8.81 15.07
N GLY A 24 -10.40 -8.00 14.18
CA GLY A 24 -10.96 -6.68 14.53
C GLY A 24 -9.93 -5.55 14.70
N LYS A 25 -8.64 -5.79 14.47
CA LYS A 25 -7.62 -4.75 14.37
C LYS A 25 -7.27 -4.44 12.91
N PRO A 26 -6.85 -3.20 12.59
CA PRO A 26 -6.42 -2.85 11.25
C PRO A 26 -5.30 -3.77 10.75
N GLY A 27 -5.50 -4.36 9.58
CA GLY A 27 -4.59 -5.31 8.96
C GLY A 27 -3.25 -4.72 8.48
N GLY A 28 -3.14 -3.39 8.49
CA GLY A 28 -1.96 -2.65 8.09
C GLY A 28 -2.32 -1.35 7.40
N ARG A 29 -1.34 -0.73 6.76
CA ARG A 29 -1.56 0.50 5.98
C ARG A 29 -0.59 0.54 4.81
N VAL A 30 -1.03 1.14 3.73
CA VAL A 30 -0.21 1.43 2.54
C VAL A 30 -0.06 2.93 2.41
N GLN A 31 1.14 3.37 2.06
CA GLN A 31 1.40 4.71 1.57
C GLN A 31 2.17 4.61 0.25
N ILE A 32 1.68 5.32 -0.77
CA ILE A 32 2.25 5.40 -2.11
C ILE A 32 2.65 6.84 -2.34
N SER A 33 3.89 7.08 -2.76
CA SER A 33 4.38 8.40 -3.13
C SER A 33 5.11 8.35 -4.46
N THR A 34 5.22 9.51 -5.11
CA THR A 34 6.05 9.69 -6.31
C THR A 34 7.53 9.69 -5.91
N ARG A 35 8.42 9.72 -6.91
CA ARG A 35 9.89 9.72 -6.69
C ARG A 35 10.41 10.90 -5.87
N ASN A 36 9.70 12.01 -5.86
CA ASN A 36 10.09 13.21 -5.12
C ASN A 36 9.51 13.22 -3.69
N GLU A 37 8.91 12.10 -3.26
CA GLU A 37 8.26 11.94 -1.97
C GLU A 37 7.03 12.82 -1.74
N ASP A 38 6.54 13.51 -2.78
CA ASP A 38 5.26 14.20 -2.72
C ASP A 38 4.14 13.21 -2.40
N MET A 39 3.29 13.61 -1.46
CA MET A 39 2.34 12.71 -0.83
C MET A 39 1.27 12.28 -1.86
N GLY A 40 1.33 11.01 -2.29
CA GLY A 40 0.36 10.42 -3.20
C GLY A 40 -0.89 9.93 -2.46
N ILE A 41 -0.93 8.65 -2.12
CA ILE A 41 -2.12 7.97 -1.59
C ILE A 41 -1.77 7.27 -0.27
N ARG A 42 -2.66 7.37 0.72
CA ARG A 42 -2.59 6.57 1.95
C ARG A 42 -3.93 5.91 2.22
N PHE A 43 -3.92 4.60 2.46
CA PHE A 43 -5.12 3.87 2.81
C PHE A 43 -4.82 2.69 3.72
N THR A 44 -5.83 2.25 4.46
CA THR A 44 -5.84 1.02 5.24
C THR A 44 -6.86 0.10 4.59
N PRO A 45 -6.43 -0.98 3.92
CA PRO A 45 -7.38 -1.91 3.32
C PRO A 45 -8.16 -2.61 4.44
N ASP A 46 -9.46 -2.72 4.24
CA ASP A 46 -10.32 -3.56 5.07
C ASP A 46 -10.30 -4.97 4.50
N TRP A 47 -10.14 -5.97 5.36
CA TRP A 47 -10.04 -7.36 4.95
C TRP A 47 -11.19 -8.17 5.55
N PRO A 48 -11.98 -8.89 4.73
CA PRO A 48 -13.08 -9.71 5.26
C PRO A 48 -12.57 -10.83 6.18
N HIS A 49 -11.32 -11.27 5.96
CA HIS A 49 -10.63 -12.22 6.82
C HIS A 49 -9.21 -11.74 7.10
N PRO A 50 -8.69 -11.92 8.32
CA PRO A 50 -7.30 -11.58 8.62
C PRO A 50 -6.35 -12.53 7.86
N PRO A 51 -5.17 -12.05 7.42
CA PRO A 51 -4.14 -12.91 6.83
C PRO A 51 -3.68 -13.94 7.85
N ALA A 52 -3.26 -15.12 7.40
CA ALA A 52 -2.79 -16.18 8.28
C ALA A 52 -1.39 -15.89 8.85
N THR A 53 -0.59 -15.09 8.14
CA THR A 53 0.81 -14.79 8.52
C THR A 53 1.18 -13.34 8.27
N LEU A 54 2.22 -12.86 8.95
CA LEU A 54 2.76 -11.50 8.73
C LEU A 54 3.28 -11.31 7.30
N GLN A 55 3.84 -12.38 6.72
CA GLN A 55 4.29 -12.36 5.33
C GLN A 55 3.11 -12.17 4.37
N GLU A 56 2.02 -12.89 4.59
CA GLU A 56 0.79 -12.76 3.81
C GLU A 56 0.18 -11.36 3.97
N ALA A 57 0.21 -10.78 5.17
CA ALA A 57 -0.20 -9.39 5.40
C ALA A 57 0.63 -8.41 4.56
N GLU A 58 1.96 -8.57 4.53
CA GLU A 58 2.86 -7.75 3.71
C GLU A 58 2.58 -7.92 2.21
N ASP A 59 2.38 -9.16 1.75
CA ASP A 59 2.13 -9.47 0.34
C ASP A 59 0.78 -8.92 -0.12
N TRP A 60 -0.27 -9.02 0.71
CA TRP A 60 -1.57 -8.43 0.42
C TRP A 60 -1.50 -6.91 0.35
N LEU A 61 -0.87 -6.26 1.32
CA LEU A 61 -0.66 -4.80 1.31
C LEU A 61 0.09 -4.36 0.04
N PHE A 62 1.12 -5.11 -0.37
CA PHE A 62 1.84 -4.83 -1.60
C PHE A 62 0.98 -5.04 -2.86
N ALA A 63 0.16 -6.09 -2.91
CA ALA A 63 -0.75 -6.35 -4.02
C ALA A 63 -1.79 -5.23 -4.19
N TYR A 64 -2.35 -4.71 -3.09
CA TYR A 64 -3.22 -3.52 -3.14
C TYR A 64 -2.50 -2.31 -3.71
N ALA A 65 -1.26 -2.05 -3.25
CA ALA A 65 -0.47 -0.93 -3.75
C ALA A 65 -0.18 -1.05 -5.26
N ALA A 66 0.24 -2.24 -5.70
CA ALA A 66 0.52 -2.52 -7.10
C ALA A 66 -0.74 -2.36 -7.98
N GLY A 67 -1.90 -2.86 -7.53
CA GLY A 67 -3.15 -2.72 -8.25
C GLY A 67 -3.57 -1.26 -8.43
N ILE A 68 -3.45 -0.44 -7.38
CA ILE A 68 -3.76 1.00 -7.47
C ILE A 68 -2.83 1.72 -8.44
N ILE A 69 -1.53 1.43 -8.36
CA ILE A 69 -0.53 1.99 -9.28
C ILE A 69 -0.85 1.58 -10.73
N ASP A 70 -1.21 0.32 -10.96
CA ASP A 70 -1.52 -0.19 -12.30
C ASP A 70 -2.77 0.46 -12.89
N CYS A 71 -3.81 0.63 -12.08
CA CYS A 71 -5.00 1.36 -12.49
C CYS A 71 -4.72 2.84 -12.78
N GLU A 72 -3.90 3.51 -11.97
CA GLU A 72 -3.53 4.91 -12.21
C GLU A 72 -2.70 5.06 -13.49
N LEU A 73 -1.72 4.16 -13.72
CA LEU A 73 -0.94 4.15 -14.95
C LEU A 73 -1.78 3.85 -16.20
N ALA A 74 -2.92 3.17 -16.05
CA ALA A 74 -3.90 2.98 -17.12
C ALA A 74 -4.84 4.19 -17.32
N GLY A 75 -4.64 5.29 -16.59
CA GLY A 75 -5.48 6.49 -16.63
C GLY A 75 -6.77 6.38 -15.80
N GLY A 76 -6.82 5.44 -14.86
CA GLY A 76 -8.05 4.97 -14.23
C GLY A 76 -8.55 5.76 -13.01
N PHE A 77 -7.67 6.44 -12.25
CA PHE A 77 -8.09 7.14 -11.03
C PHE A 77 -7.98 8.65 -11.09
N GLY A 78 -7.19 9.22 -12.01
CA GLY A 78 -6.98 10.67 -12.07
C GLY A 78 -6.34 11.20 -10.79
N ILE A 79 -5.60 10.34 -10.08
CA ILE A 79 -4.88 10.72 -8.88
C ILE A 79 -3.72 11.56 -9.36
N ASP A 80 -3.66 12.80 -8.89
CA ASP A 80 -2.59 13.70 -9.28
C ASP A 80 -1.28 13.23 -8.67
N LEU A 81 -0.62 12.33 -9.38
CA LEU A 81 0.74 11.87 -9.13
C LEU A 81 1.74 12.71 -9.94
N ARG A 82 1.30 13.82 -10.55
CA ARG A 82 2.18 14.71 -11.31
C ARG A 82 2.75 15.75 -10.36
N ASN A 83 4.07 15.69 -10.25
CA ASN A 83 4.86 16.87 -9.96
C ASN A 83 4.76 17.83 -11.14
N GLU A 84 4.42 19.09 -10.87
CA GLU A 84 5.00 20.19 -11.63
C GLU A 84 6.44 20.45 -11.17
#